data_AF-A0A353BVL4-F1
#
_entry.id   AF-A0A353BVL4-F1
#
_cell.length_a   1.000
_cell.length_b   1.000
_cell.length_c   1.000
_cell.angle_alpha   90.00
_cell.angle_beta   90.00
_cell.angle_gamma   90.00
#
_symmetry.space_group_name_H-M   'P 1'
#
loop_
_entity.id
_entity.type
_entity.pdbx_description
1 polymer ?
#
loop_
_entity_poly.entity_id
_entity_poly.type
_entity_poly.pdbx_seq_one_letter_code
_entity_poly.pdbx_strand_id
1 'polypeptide(L)' 'MLYAASVRVSFKRNQRRLDIIVEADNLESAKEKVLKQAHKIYAPGKKAIYAIIGTVSETEAFTDFSGIRPSQDEGD' A
#
# COMPACT_ATOMS: atom_id res chain seq x y z
N MET A 1 1.59 3.59 -14.22
CA MET A 1 2.35 4.02 -13.03
C MET A 1 2.16 2.98 -11.94
N LEU A 2 3.20 2.64 -11.17
CA LEU A 2 3.07 1.69 -10.07
C LEU A 2 2.58 2.37 -8.79
N TYR A 3 1.71 1.68 -8.06
CA TYR A 3 1.21 2.10 -6.77
C TYR A 3 1.34 0.94 -5.78
N ALA A 4 1.93 1.21 -4.63
CA ALA A 4 1.93 0.31 -3.49
C ALA A 4 0.85 0.79 -2.50
N ALA A 5 0.00 -0.11 -2.03
CA ALA A 5 -1.03 0.20 -1.06
C ALA A 5 -1.07 -0.84 0.06
N SER A 6 -1.20 -0.34 1.28
CA SER A 6 -1.43 -1.18 2.45
C SER A 6 -2.91 -1.22 2.76
N VAL A 7 -3.46 -2.43 2.84
CA VAL A 7 -4.87 -2.69 3.14
C VAL A 7 -4.97 -3.42 4.47
N ARG A 8 -5.71 -2.84 5.41
CA ARG A 8 -6.14 -3.55 6.62
C ARG A 8 -7.41 -4.32 6.31
N VAL A 9 -7.36 -5.63 6.51
CA VAL A 9 -8.49 -6.54 6.39
C VAL A 9 -8.92 -6.99 7.79
N SER A 10 -10.17 -6.73 8.12
CA SER A 10 -10.77 -7.12 9.40
C SER A 10 -11.91 -8.10 9.16
N PHE A 11 -11.82 -9.28 9.76
CA PHE A 11 -12.88 -10.29 9.75
C PHE A 11 -13.11 -10.85 11.15
N LYS A 12 -14.28 -10.55 11.73
CA LYS A 12 -14.61 -10.86 13.13
C LYS A 12 -13.52 -10.33 14.08
N ARG A 13 -12.80 -11.22 14.78
CA ARG A 13 -11.70 -10.88 15.71
C ARG A 13 -10.33 -10.91 15.04
N ASN A 14 -10.23 -11.33 13.78
CA ASN A 14 -8.97 -11.43 13.07
C ASN A 14 -8.71 -10.16 12.26
N GLN A 15 -7.49 -9.63 12.37
CA GLN A 15 -7.03 -8.48 11.59
C GLN A 15 -5.75 -8.87 10.88
N ARG A 16 -5.63 -8.49 9.61
CA ARG A 16 -4.44 -8.73 8.80
C ARG A 16 -4.14 -7.50 7.95
N ARG A 17 -2.86 -7.23 7.75
CA ARG A 17 -2.39 -6.26 6.77
C ARG A 17 -1.98 -6.99 5.49
N LEU A 18 -2.38 -6.44 4.36
CA LEU A 18 -1.96 -6.87 3.03
C LEU A 18 -1.29 -5.69 2.35
N ASP A 19 -0.07 -5.90 1.87
CA ASP A 19 0.63 -4.92 1.05
C ASP A 19 0.53 -5.38 -0.41
N ILE A 20 -0.08 -4.54 -1.25
CA ILE A 20 -0.47 -4.87 -2.62
C ILE A 20 0.13 -3.83 -3.55
N ILE A 21 0.78 -4.30 -4.62
CA ILE A 21 1.33 -3.45 -5.67
C ILE A 21 0.47 -3.62 -6.92
N VAL A 22 0.01 -2.51 -7.49
CA VAL A 22 -0.80 -2.49 -8.72
C VAL A 22 -0.26 -1.47 -9.71
N GLU A 23 -0.46 -1.76 -10.99
CA GLU A 23 -0.29 -0.77 -12.05
C GLU A 23 -1.61 -0.08 -12.34
N ALA A 24 -1.60 1.26 -12.37
CA ALA A 24 -2.75 2.08 -12.71
C ALA A 24 -2.35 3.40 -13.37
N ASP A 25 -3.32 4.02 -14.03
CA ASP A 25 -3.17 5.32 -14.68
C ASP A 25 -3.33 6.49 -13.69
N ASN A 26 -4.07 6.27 -12.60
CA ASN A 26 -4.34 7.26 -11.56
C ASN A 26 -4.65 6.60 -10.21
N LEU A 27 -4.63 7.40 -9.14
CA LEU A 27 -4.84 6.95 -7.77
C LEU A 27 -6.22 6.30 -7.55
N GLU A 28 -7.26 6.77 -8.22
CA GLU A 28 -8.62 6.25 -8.06
C GLU A 28 -8.72 4.82 -8.62
N SER A 29 -8.22 4.63 -9.84
CA SER A 29 -8.10 3.31 -10.48
C SER A 29 -7.19 2.37 -9.68
N ALA A 30 -6.11 2.88 -9.08
CA ALA A 30 -5.24 2.11 -8.21
C ALA A 30 -5.99 1.57 -6.98
N LYS A 31 -6.77 2.43 -6.29
CA LYS A 31 -7.57 2.03 -5.12
C LYS A 31 -8.57 0.92 -5.45
N GLU A 32 -9.27 1.03 -6.58
CA GLU A 32 -10.19 -0.01 -7.02
C GLU A 32 -9.49 -1.35 -7.28
N LYS A 33 -8.36 -1.32 -8.01
CA LYS A 33 -7.57 -2.53 -8.31
C LYS A 33 -7.04 -3.18 -7.03
N VAL A 34 -6.53 -2.38 -6.10
CA VAL A 34 -6.04 -2.82 -4.79
C VAL A 34 -7.14 -3.53 -3.99
N LEU A 35 -8.34 -2.93 -3.90
CA LEU A 35 -9.46 -3.54 -3.18
C LEU A 35 -9.92 -4.84 -3.81
N LYS A 36 -10.02 -4.89 -5.16
CA LYS A 36 -10.34 -6.12 -5.90
C LYS A 36 -9.31 -7.22 -5.61
N GLN A 37 -8.03 -6.88 -5.57
CA GLN A 37 -6.96 -7.85 -5.31
C GLN A 37 -6.94 -8.29 -3.84
N ALA A 38 -7.14 -7.38 -2.89
CA ALA A 38 -7.25 -7.69 -1.46
C ALA A 38 -8.40 -8.68 -1.19
N HIS A 39 -9.54 -8.48 -1.86
CA HIS A 39 -10.69 -9.37 -1.77
C HIS A 39 -10.35 -10.77 -2.29
N LYS A 40 -9.68 -10.87 -3.46
CA LYS A 40 -9.25 -12.15 -4.03
C LYS A 40 -8.28 -12.92 -3.13
N ILE A 41 -7.38 -12.22 -2.44
CA ILE A 41 -6.34 -12.84 -1.61
C ILE A 41 -6.91 -13.37 -0.29
N TYR A 42 -7.68 -12.56 0.45
CA TYR A 42 -8.00 -12.89 1.84
C TYR A 42 -9.23 -13.80 1.97
N ALA A 43 -10.35 -13.46 1.32
CA ALA A 43 -11.59 -14.21 1.48
C ALA A 43 -12.63 -13.84 0.41
N PRO A 44 -12.58 -14.44 -0.80
CA PRO A 44 -13.69 -14.34 -1.73
C PRO A 44 -14.94 -14.94 -1.07
N GLY A 45 -15.93 -14.09 -0.75
CA GLY A 45 -17.24 -14.52 -0.24
C GLY A 45 -17.49 -14.37 1.26
N LYS A 46 -16.55 -13.86 2.07
CA LYS A 46 -16.82 -13.48 3.47
C LYS A 46 -16.99 -11.97 3.60
N LYS A 47 -17.92 -11.52 4.46
CA LYS A 47 -18.12 -10.09 4.83
C LYS A 47 -16.94 -9.56 5.67
N ALA A 48 -15.76 -9.49 5.07
CA ALA A 48 -14.60 -8.81 5.64
C ALA A 48 -14.64 -7.32 5.30
N ILE A 49 -14.13 -6.48 6.20
CA ILE A 49 -13.98 -5.04 5.97
C ILE A 49 -12.56 -4.81 5.45
N TYR A 50 -12.45 -4.14 4.31
CA TYR A 50 -11.19 -3.78 3.67
C TYR A 50 -11.03 -2.27 3.75
N ALA A 51 -9.95 -1.82 4.41
CA ALA A 51 -9.64 -0.41 4.55
C ALA A 51 -8.23 -0.14 4.04
N ILE A 52 -8.08 0.74 3.05
CA ILE A 52 -6.77 1.21 2.60
C ILE A 52 -6.24 2.17 3.66
N ILE A 53 -5.12 1.81 4.28
CA ILE A 53 -4.48 2.60 5.35
C ILE A 53 -3.31 3.44 4.86
N GLY A 54 -2.82 3.18 3.65
CA GLY A 54 -1.77 3.97 3.02
C GLY A 54 -1.67 3.62 1.53
N THR A 55 -1.27 4.59 0.73
CA THR A 55 -0.98 4.40 -0.70
C THR A 55 0.22 5.27 -1.02
N VAL A 56 1.18 4.70 -1.75
CA VAL A 56 2.40 5.34 -2.17
C VAL A 56 2.52 5.09 -3.68
N SER A 57 2.65 6.16 -4.44
CA SER A 57 2.96 6.07 -5.87
C SER A 57 4.45 5.88 -6.10
N GLU A 58 4.82 5.34 -7.27
CA GLU A 58 6.21 5.17 -7.69
C GLU A 58 7.03 6.46 -7.51
N THR A 59 6.51 7.59 -8.00
CA THR A 59 7.19 8.89 -7.88
C THR A 59 7.36 9.34 -6.43
N GLU A 60 6.35 9.14 -5.57
CA GLU A 60 6.47 9.46 -4.14
C GLU A 60 7.53 8.59 -3.46
N ALA A 61 7.58 7.29 -3.78
CA ALA A 61 8.58 6.38 -3.23
C ALA A 61 10.02 6.80 -3.59
N PHE A 62 10.26 7.26 -4.81
CA PHE A 62 11.57 7.78 -5.22
C PHE A 62 11.92 9.12 -4.57
N THR A 63 10.92 9.95 -4.26
CA THR A 63 11.14 11.25 -3.63
C THR A 63 11.50 11.09 -2.15
N ASP A 64 10.88 10.14 -1.45
CA ASP A 64 11.16 9.84 -0.03
C ASP A 64 12.60 9.31 0.18
N PHE A 65 13.13 8.54 -0.77
CA PHE A 65 14.52 8.06 -0.74
C PHE A 65 15.56 9.18 -0.90
N SER A 66 15.23 10.28 -1.57
CA SER A 66 16.14 11.43 -1.72
C SER A 66 16.29 12.27 -0.46
N GLY A 67 15.49 12.01 0.58
CA GLY A 67 15.58 12.65 1.90
C GLY A 67 16.57 11.99 2.86
N ILE A 68 17.15 10.84 2.52
CA ILE A 68 18.24 10.23 3.30
C ILE A 68 19.51 11.03 3.01
N ARG A 69 19.68 12.15 3.70
CA ARG A 69 21.00 12.78 3.83
C ARG A 69 21.89 11.72 4.50
N PRO A 70 23.03 11.31 3.91
CA PRO A 70 24.03 10.62 4.70
C PRO A 70 24.35 11.57 5.86
N SER A 71 24.09 11.14 7.09
CA SER A 71 24.59 11.81 8.27
C SER A 71 26.07 12.03 8.03
N GLN A 72 26.45 13.29 7.86
CA GLN A 72 27.83 13.71 7.75
C GLN A 72 28.44 13.44 9.12
N ASP A 73 29.09 12.29 9.22
CA ASP A 73 29.84 11.83 10.37
C ASP A 73 30.87 12.91 10.72
N GLU A 74 30.86 13.32 11.99
CA GLU A 74 31.90 14.13 12.63
C GLU A 74 33.31 13.60 12.31
N GLY A 75 34.25 14.49 11.98
CA GLY A 75 35.67 14.15 12.04
C GLY A 75 36.59 15.06 11.23
N ASP A 76 36.97 16.20 11.80
CA ASP A 76 38.32 16.51 12.35
C ASP A 76 38.41 17.99 12.72
#